data_AF-A0A498H626-F1
#
_entry.id   AF-A0A498H626-F1
#
_cell.length_a   1.000
_cell.length_b   1.000
_cell.length_c   1.000
_cell.angle_alpha   90.00
_cell.angle_beta   90.00
_cell.angle_gamma   90.00
#
_symmetry.space_group_name_H-M   'P 1'
#
loop_
_entity.id
_entity.type
_entity.pdbx_description
1 polymer ?
#
loop_
_entity_poly.entity_id
_entity_poly.type
_entity_poly.pdbx_seq_one_letter_code
_entity_poly.pdbx_strand_id
1 'polypeptide(L)'
;MKEPLKFTNHRIEEYALQVTYNPEENTGKIIYNLSLIKEDDLSFALAMLKDAHRTGLMVSDRIRVAEPGEDIGDYTVPDHAHAICTMCSITLDALLLQRGVPLNPIGGGVVEIDRHEPRRFISMLLYKDTTLDPLEVLISQDITSIRSVMKHGSGNILANMRECHMEAEPLVGTVLDELTASGFSGILDVGAPNVPLLGVPVSPQYLGVTMVGGTNAMAAIKEAGRWVVTRALKGLIDIDEMGYLDDY
;
A
#
# COMPACT_ATOMS: atom_id res chain seq x y z
N MET A 1 4.32 -31.94 0.21
CA MET A 1 3.83 -31.55 1.55
C MET A 1 2.89 -30.36 1.36
N LYS A 2 1.76 -30.28 2.07
CA LYS A 2 0.96 -29.05 2.05
C LYS A 2 1.73 -27.98 2.81
N GLU A 3 1.89 -26.80 2.23
CA GLU A 3 2.48 -25.67 2.93
C GLU A 3 1.61 -25.31 4.16
N PRO A 4 2.24 -25.00 5.31
CA PRO A 4 1.50 -24.60 6.50
C PRO A 4 0.79 -23.28 6.28
N LEU A 5 -0.42 -23.15 6.85
CA LEU A 5 -1.17 -21.89 6.86
C LEU A 5 -0.36 -20.83 7.62
N LYS A 6 -0.21 -19.65 7.01
CA LYS A 6 0.62 -18.56 7.53
C LYS A 6 -0.19 -17.27 7.66
N PHE A 7 -0.12 -16.63 8.82
CA PHE A 7 -0.75 -15.34 9.07
C PHE A 7 -0.07 -14.22 8.28
N THR A 8 -0.83 -13.18 7.98
CA THR A 8 -0.37 -12.06 7.13
C THR A 8 0.81 -11.33 7.77
N ASN A 9 0.82 -11.14 9.09
CA ASN A 9 1.95 -10.52 9.80
C ASN A 9 3.30 -11.23 9.54
N HIS A 10 3.33 -12.57 9.55
CA HIS A 10 4.58 -13.29 9.27
C HIS A 10 5.00 -13.19 7.81
N ARG A 11 4.05 -13.08 6.87
CA ARG A 11 4.39 -12.82 5.46
C ARG A 11 4.99 -11.43 5.29
N ILE A 12 4.44 -10.44 6.00
CA ILE A 12 4.98 -9.08 6.05
C ILE A 12 6.44 -9.09 6.52
N GLU A 13 6.72 -9.75 7.65
CA GLU A 13 8.08 -9.86 8.20
C GLU A 13 9.05 -10.52 7.21
N GLU A 14 8.66 -11.64 6.59
CA GLU A 14 9.52 -12.34 5.63
C GLU A 14 9.88 -11.50 4.41
N TYR A 15 8.92 -10.76 3.86
CA TYR A 15 9.20 -9.88 2.73
C TYR A 15 10.04 -8.68 3.17
N ALA A 16 9.74 -8.08 4.33
CA ALA A 16 10.49 -6.94 4.84
C ALA A 16 11.98 -7.26 5.03
N LEU A 17 12.31 -8.49 5.48
CA LEU A 17 13.69 -8.95 5.65
C LEU A 17 14.44 -9.16 4.32
N GLN A 18 13.75 -9.22 3.18
CA GLN A 18 14.34 -9.48 1.87
C GLN A 18 14.37 -8.24 0.96
N VAL A 19 13.72 -7.15 1.36
CA VAL A 19 13.81 -5.85 0.69
C VAL A 19 15.23 -5.33 0.77
N THR A 20 15.71 -4.75 -0.33
CA THR A 20 17.05 -4.15 -0.44
C THR A 20 16.99 -2.74 -1.03
N TYR A 21 15.81 -2.14 -1.07
CA TYR A 21 15.60 -0.85 -1.71
C TYR A 21 16.37 0.27 -1.00
N ASN A 22 17.09 1.08 -1.79
CA ASN A 22 17.75 2.30 -1.35
C ASN A 22 17.06 3.51 -2.01
N PRO A 23 16.31 4.34 -1.27
CA PRO A 23 15.62 5.51 -1.82
C PRO A 23 16.56 6.55 -2.46
N GLU A 24 17.77 6.74 -1.93
CA GLU A 24 18.72 7.75 -2.42
C GLU A 24 19.28 7.39 -3.80
N GLU A 25 19.61 6.11 -3.99
CA GLU A 25 20.13 5.59 -5.25
C GLU A 25 19.00 5.16 -6.20
N ASN A 26 17.77 5.02 -5.67
CA ASN A 26 16.62 4.42 -6.32
C ASN A 26 16.97 3.06 -6.97
N THR A 27 17.56 2.15 -6.19
CA THR A 27 17.94 0.80 -6.64
C THR A 27 17.49 -0.26 -5.64
N GLY A 28 17.36 -1.50 -6.10
CA GLY A 28 17.11 -2.66 -5.24
C GLY A 28 15.65 -3.09 -5.20
N LYS A 29 15.37 -4.10 -4.37
CA LYS A 29 14.10 -4.81 -4.37
C LYS A 29 13.08 -4.20 -3.43
N ILE A 30 11.88 -3.96 -3.94
CA ILE A 30 10.71 -3.49 -3.18
C ILE A 30 9.63 -4.57 -3.12
N ILE A 31 8.61 -4.36 -2.28
CA ILE A 31 7.44 -5.23 -2.22
C ILE A 31 6.37 -4.65 -3.14
N TYR A 32 5.77 -5.50 -3.98
CA TYR A 32 4.71 -5.08 -4.90
C TYR A 32 3.39 -5.83 -4.68
N ASN A 33 2.32 -5.16 -5.07
CA ASN A 33 0.99 -5.74 -5.26
C ASN A 33 0.80 -5.96 -6.77
N LEU A 34 0.13 -7.05 -7.14
CA LEU A 34 -0.21 -7.36 -8.53
C LEU A 34 -1.71 -7.26 -8.72
N SER A 35 -2.18 -6.51 -9.72
CA SER A 35 -3.61 -6.43 -10.04
C SER A 35 -3.87 -6.75 -11.50
N LEU A 36 -4.88 -7.59 -11.75
CA LEU A 36 -5.31 -7.93 -13.10
C LEU A 36 -6.42 -6.99 -13.54
N ILE A 37 -6.29 -6.47 -14.77
CA ILE A 37 -7.26 -5.60 -15.43
C ILE A 37 -7.57 -6.20 -16.80
N LYS A 38 -8.82 -6.10 -17.26
CA LYS A 38 -9.16 -6.51 -18.64
C LYS A 38 -8.44 -5.63 -19.66
N GLU A 39 -8.08 -6.21 -20.80
CA GLU A 39 -7.42 -5.50 -21.90
C GLU A 39 -8.14 -4.21 -22.30
N ASP A 40 -9.46 -4.28 -22.52
CA ASP A 40 -10.30 -3.13 -22.87
C ASP A 40 -10.35 -2.02 -21.80
N ASP A 41 -9.98 -2.34 -20.56
CA ASP A 41 -10.04 -1.43 -19.40
C ASP A 41 -8.67 -0.83 -19.05
N LEU A 42 -7.58 -1.21 -19.72
CA LEU A 42 -6.22 -0.77 -19.37
C LEU A 42 -6.06 0.76 -19.39
N SER A 43 -6.49 1.40 -20.48
CA SER A 43 -6.38 2.87 -20.60
C SER A 43 -7.19 3.60 -19.52
N PHE A 44 -8.36 3.06 -19.16
CA PHE A 44 -9.17 3.60 -18.08
C PHE A 44 -8.49 3.41 -16.72
N ALA A 45 -7.89 2.24 -16.49
CA ALA A 45 -7.14 1.95 -15.27
C ALA A 45 -5.97 2.91 -15.10
N LEU A 46 -5.13 3.07 -16.14
CA LEU A 46 -3.98 3.99 -16.09
C LEU A 46 -4.40 5.43 -15.80
N ALA A 47 -5.48 5.92 -16.42
CA ALA A 47 -6.03 7.24 -16.11
C ALA A 47 -6.47 7.34 -14.64
N MET A 48 -7.11 6.30 -14.09
CA MET A 48 -7.50 6.24 -12.68
C MET A 48 -6.29 6.23 -11.74
N LEU A 49 -5.21 5.53 -12.10
CA LEU A 49 -3.97 5.54 -11.32
C LEU A 49 -3.38 6.95 -11.30
N LYS A 50 -3.36 7.66 -12.44
CA LYS A 50 -2.91 9.06 -12.51
C LYS A 50 -3.74 9.98 -11.64
N ASP A 51 -5.06 9.80 -11.62
CA ASP A 51 -5.94 10.54 -10.71
C ASP A 51 -5.63 10.23 -9.23
N ALA A 52 -5.45 8.95 -8.89
CA ALA A 52 -5.14 8.51 -7.53
C ALA A 52 -3.75 9.00 -7.06
N HIS A 53 -2.75 8.98 -7.94
CA HIS A 53 -1.42 9.49 -7.64
C HIS A 53 -1.44 11.02 -7.38
N ARG A 54 -2.09 11.79 -8.28
CA ARG A 54 -2.22 13.25 -8.13
C ARG A 54 -2.95 13.69 -6.86
N THR A 55 -3.78 12.81 -6.30
CA THR A 55 -4.53 13.06 -5.07
C THR A 55 -3.88 12.47 -3.81
N GLY A 56 -2.67 11.90 -3.93
CA GLY A 56 -1.91 11.34 -2.82
C GLY A 56 -2.44 9.99 -2.30
N LEU A 57 -3.26 9.30 -3.09
CA LEU A 57 -3.90 8.02 -2.72
C LEU A 57 -3.11 6.79 -3.19
N MET A 58 -1.93 7.00 -3.77
CA MET A 58 -0.96 5.95 -4.11
C MET A 58 0.29 6.07 -3.23
N VAL A 59 1.02 4.97 -3.10
CA VAL A 59 2.28 4.92 -2.32
C VAL A 59 3.47 5.46 -3.13
N SER A 60 3.43 5.32 -4.45
CA SER A 60 4.46 5.77 -5.37
C SER A 60 3.86 5.90 -6.78
N ASP A 61 4.51 6.68 -7.63
CA ASP A 61 4.29 6.74 -9.08
C ASP A 61 4.96 5.58 -9.84
N ARG A 62 5.76 4.74 -9.17
CA ARG A 62 6.39 3.57 -9.77
C ARG A 62 5.36 2.48 -10.04
N ILE A 63 5.23 2.11 -11.31
CA ILE A 63 4.37 1.01 -11.74
C ILE A 63 5.06 0.15 -12.79
N ARG A 64 4.61 -1.10 -12.92
CA ARG A 64 4.91 -1.92 -14.10
C ARG A 64 3.60 -2.42 -14.68
N VAL A 65 3.42 -2.22 -15.98
CA VAL A 65 2.36 -2.86 -16.75
C VAL A 65 2.96 -4.05 -17.49
N ALA A 66 2.41 -5.23 -17.29
CA ALA A 66 2.81 -6.45 -17.97
C ALA A 66 1.70 -6.92 -18.91
N GLU A 67 2.12 -7.39 -20.08
CA GLU A 67 1.26 -7.83 -21.17
C GLU A 67 0.64 -9.23 -20.90
N PRO A 68 -0.45 -9.59 -21.60
CA PRO A 68 -0.97 -10.95 -21.56
C PRO A 68 0.12 -11.98 -21.92
N GLY A 69 0.26 -13.02 -21.10
CA GLY A 69 1.28 -14.07 -21.26
C GLY A 69 2.68 -13.72 -20.76
N GLU A 70 2.91 -12.49 -20.29
CA GLU A 70 4.19 -12.10 -19.68
C GLU A 70 4.38 -12.74 -18.29
N ASP A 71 5.62 -13.05 -17.93
CA ASP A 71 5.96 -13.53 -16.60
C ASP A 71 6.42 -12.39 -15.68
N ILE A 72 5.81 -12.30 -14.49
CA ILE A 72 6.21 -11.43 -13.39
C ILE A 72 6.62 -12.32 -12.21
N GLY A 73 7.92 -12.58 -12.08
CA GLY A 73 8.45 -13.49 -11.06
C GLY A 73 7.93 -14.93 -11.27
N ASP A 74 7.13 -15.41 -10.32
CA ASP A 74 6.50 -16.74 -10.35
C ASP A 74 5.07 -16.73 -10.92
N TYR A 75 4.63 -15.62 -11.51
CA TYR A 75 3.27 -15.43 -11.99
C TYR A 75 3.22 -15.09 -13.47
N THR A 76 2.56 -15.95 -14.26
CA THR A 76 2.25 -15.68 -15.67
C THR A 76 0.92 -14.95 -15.79
N VAL A 77 0.92 -13.82 -16.49
CA VAL A 77 -0.26 -13.01 -16.75
C VAL A 77 -1.23 -13.77 -17.67
N PRO A 78 -2.54 -13.87 -17.36
CA PRO A 78 -3.49 -14.57 -18.21
C PRO A 78 -3.70 -13.86 -19.57
N ASP A 79 -3.91 -14.64 -20.64
CA ASP A 79 -4.06 -14.15 -22.03
C ASP A 79 -5.18 -13.11 -22.27
N HIS A 80 -6.05 -12.86 -21.30
CA HIS A 80 -7.23 -11.98 -21.43
C HIS A 80 -7.16 -10.74 -20.52
N ALA A 81 -6.00 -10.48 -19.92
CA ALA A 81 -5.81 -9.42 -18.94
C ALA A 81 -4.39 -8.87 -19.00
N HIS A 82 -4.22 -7.60 -18.62
CA HIS A 82 -2.92 -7.05 -18.24
C HIS A 82 -2.75 -7.16 -16.73
N ALA A 83 -1.49 -7.24 -16.30
CA ALA A 83 -1.16 -7.07 -14.89
C ALA A 83 -0.56 -5.69 -14.65
N ILE A 84 -1.03 -5.01 -13.60
CA ILE A 84 -0.47 -3.76 -13.10
C ILE A 84 0.16 -4.06 -11.75
N CYS A 85 1.47 -3.89 -11.67
CA CYS A 85 2.23 -3.97 -10.43
C CYS A 85 2.38 -2.58 -9.83
N THR A 86 2.01 -2.44 -8.57
CA THR A 86 2.14 -1.20 -7.80
C THR A 86 2.91 -1.46 -6.52
N MET A 87 3.67 -0.48 -6.07
CA MET A 87 4.40 -0.56 -4.81
C MET A 87 3.47 -0.76 -3.60
N CYS A 88 3.89 -1.60 -2.67
CA CYS A 88 3.19 -1.83 -1.41
C CYS A 88 3.76 -0.94 -0.30
N SER A 89 2.89 -0.38 0.55
CA SER A 89 3.27 0.45 1.70
C SER A 89 4.15 -0.27 2.72
N ILE A 90 4.14 -1.61 2.72
CA ILE A 90 5.01 -2.43 3.58
C ILE A 90 6.50 -2.30 3.18
N THR A 91 6.78 -1.72 2.00
CA THR A 91 8.15 -1.29 1.66
C THR A 91 8.68 -0.25 2.64
N LEU A 92 7.85 0.66 3.18
CA LEU A 92 8.25 1.56 4.27
C LEU A 92 8.68 0.75 5.50
N ASP A 93 7.93 -0.29 5.84
CA ASP A 93 8.19 -1.10 7.03
C ASP A 93 9.59 -1.74 6.93
N ALA A 94 9.94 -2.22 5.75
CA ALA A 94 11.26 -2.77 5.48
C ALA A 94 12.38 -1.72 5.60
N LEU A 95 12.17 -0.51 5.09
CA LEU A 95 13.15 0.57 5.18
C LEU A 95 13.39 1.01 6.63
N LEU A 96 12.31 1.16 7.41
CA LEU A 96 12.40 1.44 8.84
C LEU A 96 13.21 0.34 9.56
N LEU A 97 12.93 -0.92 9.25
CA LEU A 97 13.67 -2.05 9.83
C LEU A 97 15.17 -2.01 9.48
N GLN A 98 15.53 -1.72 8.22
CA GLN A 98 16.93 -1.58 7.79
C GLN A 98 17.66 -0.44 8.52
N ARG A 99 16.95 0.62 8.89
CA ARG A 99 17.51 1.72 9.71
C ARG A 99 17.56 1.38 11.21
N GLY A 100 17.15 0.18 11.61
CA GLY A 100 17.14 -0.25 13.00
C GLY A 100 15.90 0.19 13.78
N VAL A 101 14.82 0.57 13.09
CA VAL A 101 13.52 0.87 13.71
C VAL A 101 12.62 -0.37 13.62
N PRO A 102 12.50 -1.15 14.71
CA PRO A 102 11.48 -2.19 14.76
C PRO A 102 10.09 -1.54 14.81
N LEU A 103 9.18 -2.07 13.99
CA LEU A 103 7.79 -1.65 13.96
C LEU A 103 6.86 -2.85 14.09
N ASN A 104 5.62 -2.57 14.48
CA ASN A 104 4.54 -3.52 14.63
C ASN A 104 3.39 -3.12 13.70
N PRO A 105 3.18 -3.82 12.57
CA PRO A 105 2.00 -3.63 11.73
C PRO A 105 0.72 -4.02 12.49
N ILE A 106 -0.14 -3.03 12.77
CA ILE A 106 -1.36 -3.26 13.54
C ILE A 106 -2.44 -3.91 12.66
N GLY A 107 -2.76 -3.28 11.53
CA GLY A 107 -3.85 -3.73 10.67
C GLY A 107 -4.10 -2.84 9.46
N GLY A 108 -4.99 -3.32 8.59
CA GLY A 108 -5.53 -2.56 7.47
C GLY A 108 -7.00 -2.23 7.72
N GLY A 109 -7.43 -1.06 7.30
CA GLY A 109 -8.76 -0.55 7.62
C GLY A 109 -9.27 0.49 6.64
N VAL A 110 -10.51 0.93 6.90
CA VAL A 110 -11.15 2.02 6.17
C VAL A 110 -11.05 3.29 7.01
N VAL A 111 -10.54 4.36 6.41
CA VAL A 111 -10.42 5.68 7.00
C VAL A 111 -11.42 6.62 6.35
N GLU A 112 -12.20 7.31 7.19
CA GLU A 112 -13.06 8.42 6.76
C GLU A 112 -12.19 9.64 6.49
N ILE A 113 -12.32 10.20 5.28
CA ILE A 113 -11.74 11.47 4.86
C ILE A 113 -12.87 12.50 4.81
N ASP A 114 -12.65 13.66 5.43
CA ASP A 114 -13.53 14.82 5.30
C ASP A 114 -12.72 16.08 5.02
N ARG A 115 -13.02 16.74 3.89
CA ARG A 115 -12.36 17.95 3.41
C ARG A 115 -10.84 17.78 3.26
N HIS A 116 -10.44 16.67 2.64
CA HIS A 116 -9.07 16.24 2.39
C HIS A 116 -8.25 15.90 3.64
N GLU A 117 -8.90 15.81 4.81
CA GLU A 117 -8.25 15.45 6.06
C GLU A 117 -8.72 14.08 6.56
N PRO A 118 -7.80 13.19 6.98
CA PRO A 118 -8.16 11.95 7.63
C PRO A 118 -8.81 12.21 8.99
N ARG A 119 -9.94 11.56 9.26
CA ARG A 119 -10.71 11.76 10.51
C ARG A 119 -10.53 10.60 11.48
N ARG A 120 -10.85 9.39 11.05
CA ARG A 120 -10.76 8.18 11.88
C ARG A 120 -10.83 6.91 11.05
N PHE A 121 -10.29 5.82 11.59
CA PHE A 121 -10.65 4.49 11.14
C PHE A 121 -12.09 4.18 11.53
N ILE A 122 -12.91 3.78 10.56
CA ILE A 122 -14.30 3.34 10.77
C ILE A 122 -14.43 1.82 10.81
N SER A 123 -13.44 1.10 10.28
CA SER A 123 -13.32 -0.35 10.34
C SER A 123 -11.84 -0.73 10.23
N MET A 124 -11.43 -1.82 10.89
CA MET A 124 -10.06 -2.32 10.85
C MET A 124 -10.04 -3.84 11.05
N LEU A 125 -9.21 -4.53 10.26
CA LEU A 125 -8.85 -5.93 10.48
C LEU A 125 -7.37 -5.99 10.89
N LEU A 126 -7.10 -6.66 12.00
CA LEU A 126 -5.75 -6.75 12.57
C LEU A 126 -4.92 -7.80 11.85
N TYR A 127 -3.68 -7.48 11.49
CA TYR A 127 -2.80 -8.38 10.72
C TYR A 127 -2.45 -9.66 11.47
N LYS A 128 -2.39 -9.61 12.81
CA LYS A 128 -2.09 -10.76 13.66
C LYS A 128 -3.22 -11.81 13.70
N ASP A 129 -4.43 -11.43 13.32
CA ASP A 129 -5.64 -12.25 13.47
C ASP A 129 -6.20 -12.73 12.11
N THR A 130 -5.44 -12.55 11.01
CA THR A 130 -5.88 -12.88 9.64
C THR A 130 -4.78 -13.53 8.80
N THR A 131 -5.18 -14.43 7.91
CA THR A 131 -4.34 -15.01 6.86
C THR A 131 -4.57 -14.38 5.49
N LEU A 132 -5.57 -13.50 5.39
CA LEU A 132 -5.90 -12.73 4.20
C LEU A 132 -5.40 -11.30 4.39
N ASP A 133 -5.09 -10.62 3.28
CA ASP A 133 -4.81 -9.19 3.35
C ASP A 133 -6.11 -8.43 3.71
N PRO A 134 -6.13 -7.64 4.80
CA PRO A 134 -7.26 -6.82 5.19
C PRO A 134 -7.83 -5.95 4.07
N LEU A 135 -6.97 -5.33 3.26
CA LEU A 135 -7.40 -4.36 2.27
C LEU A 135 -8.08 -5.06 1.10
N GLU A 136 -7.60 -6.25 0.69
CA GLU A 136 -8.31 -7.08 -0.30
C GLU A 136 -9.73 -7.43 0.16
N VAL A 137 -9.89 -7.82 1.43
CA VAL A 137 -11.20 -8.15 2.00
C VAL A 137 -12.10 -6.90 1.99
N LEU A 138 -11.58 -5.75 2.40
CA LEU A 138 -12.37 -4.52 2.49
C LEU A 138 -12.76 -3.97 1.09
N ILE A 139 -11.90 -4.12 0.07
CA ILE A 139 -12.26 -3.80 -1.33
C ILE A 139 -13.45 -4.64 -1.79
N SER A 140 -13.52 -5.91 -1.36
CA SER A 140 -14.62 -6.80 -1.75
C SER A 140 -15.98 -6.39 -1.19
N GLN A 141 -16.02 -5.57 -0.13
CA GLN A 141 -17.24 -5.16 0.58
C GLN A 141 -17.89 -3.87 0.05
N ASP A 142 -17.31 -3.23 -0.97
CA ASP A 142 -17.83 -2.00 -1.59
C ASP A 142 -18.09 -0.86 -0.58
N ILE A 143 -17.24 -0.78 0.46
CA ILE A 143 -17.33 0.21 1.54
C ILE A 143 -16.44 1.46 1.33
N THR A 144 -15.63 1.46 0.27
CA THR A 144 -14.77 2.59 -0.11
C THR A 144 -15.53 3.58 -0.98
N SER A 145 -15.05 4.83 -1.00
CA SER A 145 -15.51 5.85 -1.94
C SER A 145 -14.32 6.70 -2.41
N ILE A 146 -13.27 6.02 -2.87
CA ILE A 146 -12.01 6.61 -3.34
C ILE A 146 -12.28 7.66 -4.41
N ARG A 147 -13.18 7.37 -5.36
CA ARG A 147 -13.54 8.32 -6.42
C ARG A 147 -14.20 9.59 -5.90
N SER A 148 -14.93 9.51 -4.78
CA SER A 148 -15.49 10.70 -4.12
C SER A 148 -14.39 11.50 -3.44
N VAL A 149 -13.43 10.83 -2.78
CA VAL A 149 -12.28 11.49 -2.17
C VAL A 149 -11.46 12.24 -3.21
N MET A 150 -11.17 11.62 -4.36
CA MET A 150 -10.43 12.26 -5.45
C MET A 150 -11.13 13.51 -6.03
N LYS A 151 -12.47 13.52 -6.06
CA LYS A 151 -13.25 14.59 -6.70
C LYS A 151 -13.70 15.69 -5.75
N HIS A 152 -14.05 15.32 -4.53
CA HIS A 152 -14.72 16.18 -3.57
C HIS A 152 -13.95 16.34 -2.25
N GLY A 153 -12.87 15.57 -2.06
CA GLY A 153 -12.09 15.56 -0.83
C GLY A 153 -12.76 14.86 0.34
N SER A 154 -13.89 14.18 0.14
CA SER A 154 -14.60 13.48 1.22
C SER A 154 -15.08 12.11 0.77
N GLY A 155 -15.00 11.14 1.69
CA GLY A 155 -15.34 9.74 1.44
C GLY A 155 -14.49 8.80 2.28
N ASN A 156 -14.34 7.56 1.83
CA ASN A 156 -13.68 6.49 2.56
C ASN A 156 -12.52 5.93 1.76
N ILE A 157 -11.33 5.88 2.35
CA ILE A 157 -10.14 5.27 1.75
C ILE A 157 -9.64 4.07 2.55
N LEU A 158 -8.80 3.26 1.92
CA LEU A 158 -8.07 2.21 2.61
C LEU A 158 -6.75 2.76 3.13
N ALA A 159 -6.39 2.37 4.33
CA ALA A 159 -5.13 2.71 4.97
C ALA A 159 -4.65 1.56 5.85
N ASN A 160 -3.36 1.55 6.14
CA ASN A 160 -2.77 0.65 7.12
C ASN A 160 -2.12 1.45 8.24
N MET A 161 -2.17 0.82 9.41
CA MET A 161 -1.66 1.37 10.65
C MET A 161 -0.52 0.50 11.15
N ARG A 162 0.55 1.14 11.59
CA ARG A 162 1.65 0.51 12.31
C ARG A 162 2.03 1.37 13.50
N GLU A 163 2.75 0.77 14.43
CA GLU A 163 3.34 1.49 15.55
C GLU A 163 4.83 1.15 15.68
N CYS A 164 5.60 2.07 16.24
CA CYS A 164 6.99 1.82 16.62
C CYS A 164 7.29 2.51 17.95
N HIS A 165 8.39 2.13 18.59
CA HIS A 165 8.77 2.69 19.88
C HIS A 165 9.01 4.19 19.76
N MET A 166 8.54 4.99 20.72
CA MET A 166 8.56 6.46 20.66
C MET A 166 9.97 7.07 20.45
N GLU A 167 11.02 6.42 20.95
CA GLU A 167 12.42 6.83 20.76
C GLU A 167 12.87 6.80 19.29
N ALA A 168 12.12 6.09 18.42
CA ALA A 168 12.39 6.07 16.99
C ALA A 168 11.79 7.28 16.26
N GLU A 169 11.02 8.16 16.91
CA GLU A 169 10.35 9.31 16.28
C GLU A 169 11.28 10.13 15.36
N PRO A 170 12.51 10.53 15.77
CA PRO A 170 13.39 11.31 14.89
C PRO A 170 13.79 10.53 13.63
N LEU A 171 14.07 9.23 13.79
CA LEU A 171 14.51 8.38 12.69
C LEU A 171 13.37 8.02 11.74
N VAL A 172 12.15 7.84 12.27
CA VAL A 172 10.94 7.73 11.46
C VAL A 172 10.78 8.97 10.58
N GLY A 173 10.92 10.17 11.17
CA GLY A 173 10.91 11.42 10.41
C GLY A 173 11.92 11.43 9.26
N THR A 174 13.19 11.10 9.54
CA THR A 174 14.24 11.01 8.51
C THR A 174 13.87 10.04 7.37
N VAL A 175 13.39 8.84 7.68
CA VAL A 175 13.02 7.83 6.66
C VAL A 175 11.84 8.30 5.82
N LEU A 176 10.86 8.96 6.43
CA LEU A 176 9.71 9.51 5.71
C LEU A 176 10.13 10.65 4.78
N ASP A 177 11.07 11.50 5.20
CA ASP A 177 11.62 12.56 4.36
C ASP A 177 12.43 12.00 3.17
N GLU A 178 13.28 10.99 3.40
CA GLU A 178 14.02 10.27 2.36
C GLU A 178 13.08 9.66 1.31
N LEU A 179 12.03 8.99 1.77
CA LEU A 179 11.00 8.40 0.90
C LEU A 179 10.25 9.46 0.09
N THR A 180 9.85 10.55 0.74
CA THR A 180 9.16 11.65 0.06
C THR A 180 10.04 12.25 -1.03
N ALA A 181 11.34 12.41 -0.75
CA ALA A 181 12.31 12.88 -1.74
C ALA A 181 12.52 11.90 -2.92
N SER A 182 12.31 10.60 -2.70
CA SER A 182 12.42 9.56 -3.73
C SER A 182 11.10 9.30 -4.50
N GLY A 183 10.11 10.20 -4.39
CA GLY A 183 8.82 10.09 -5.09
C GLY A 183 7.78 9.20 -4.41
N PHE A 184 8.03 8.75 -3.17
CA PHE A 184 6.99 8.11 -2.40
C PHE A 184 5.97 9.14 -1.92
N SER A 185 4.73 8.70 -1.90
CA SER A 185 3.58 9.45 -1.44
C SER A 185 2.77 8.58 -0.49
N GLY A 186 1.70 9.14 0.07
CA GLY A 186 0.73 8.34 0.80
C GLY A 186 1.02 8.15 2.29
N ILE A 187 1.91 8.94 2.88
CA ILE A 187 1.92 9.13 4.34
C ILE A 187 0.65 9.89 4.70
N LEU A 188 -0.19 9.30 5.56
CA LEU A 188 -1.47 9.88 5.91
C LEU A 188 -1.38 10.71 7.19
N ASP A 189 -0.75 10.16 8.22
CA ASP A 189 -0.53 10.85 9.50
C ASP A 189 0.54 10.13 10.35
N VAL A 190 1.22 10.90 11.22
CA VAL A 190 2.16 10.40 12.24
C VAL A 190 1.69 10.92 13.59
N GLY A 191 1.30 9.99 14.47
CA GLY A 191 0.76 10.32 15.77
C GLY A 191 1.84 10.69 16.77
N ALA A 192 1.52 11.60 17.69
CA ALA A 192 2.38 11.87 18.83
C ALA A 192 2.53 10.62 19.73
N PRO A 193 3.68 10.46 20.43
CA PRO A 193 3.88 9.36 21.36
C PRO A 193 2.76 9.21 22.38
N ASN A 194 2.31 7.96 22.61
CA ASN A 194 1.24 7.59 23.54
C ASN A 194 -0.15 8.16 23.21
N VAL A 195 -0.35 8.70 22.01
CA VAL A 195 -1.64 9.25 21.57
C VAL A 195 -2.28 8.31 20.53
N PRO A 196 -3.56 7.95 20.67
CA PRO A 196 -4.29 7.23 19.63
C PRO A 196 -4.24 7.97 18.30
N LEU A 197 -3.94 7.27 17.21
CA LEU A 197 -3.89 7.84 15.86
C LEU A 197 -5.18 7.49 15.12
N LEU A 198 -5.91 8.50 14.64
CA LEU A 198 -7.15 8.32 13.88
C LEU A 198 -8.16 7.38 14.58
N GLY A 199 -8.25 7.47 15.91
CA GLY A 199 -9.14 6.65 16.74
C GLY A 199 -8.65 5.24 17.05
N VAL A 200 -7.46 4.85 16.57
CA VAL A 200 -6.83 3.55 16.86
C VAL A 200 -5.85 3.73 18.02
N PRO A 201 -5.99 2.97 19.12
CA PRO A 201 -5.05 3.05 20.22
C PRO A 201 -3.66 2.54 19.81
N VAL A 202 -2.63 3.19 20.34
CA VAL A 202 -1.23 2.73 20.24
C VAL A 202 -0.79 2.16 21.60
N SER A 203 0.17 1.25 21.57
CA SER A 203 0.77 0.68 22.77
C SER A 203 1.44 1.77 23.63
N PRO A 204 1.50 1.60 24.98
CA PRO A 204 2.30 2.51 25.81
C PRO A 204 3.76 2.53 25.36
N GLN A 205 4.37 3.71 25.32
CA GLN A 205 5.71 3.99 24.80
C GLN A 205 5.86 3.90 23.27
N TYR A 206 4.76 3.87 22.53
CA TYR A 206 4.77 3.80 21.07
C TYR A 206 4.15 5.05 20.44
N LEU A 207 4.51 5.27 19.18
CA LEU A 207 3.87 6.23 18.28
C LEU A 207 3.22 5.50 17.11
N GLY A 208 2.19 6.10 16.54
CA GLY A 208 1.46 5.56 15.39
C GLY A 208 1.93 6.14 14.07
N VAL A 209 1.94 5.35 13.01
CA VAL A 209 2.14 5.82 11.63
C VAL A 209 1.07 5.22 10.73
N THR A 210 0.34 6.07 10.02
CA THR A 210 -0.68 5.64 9.06
C THR A 210 -0.25 5.98 7.64
N MET A 211 -0.43 5.04 6.72
CA MET A 211 -0.26 5.30 5.28
C MET A 211 -1.49 4.85 4.50
N VAL A 212 -1.68 5.46 3.33
CA VAL A 212 -2.65 5.01 2.34
C VAL A 212 -2.34 3.57 1.91
N GLY A 213 -3.40 2.80 1.66
CA GLY A 213 -3.28 1.46 1.13
C GLY A 213 -2.79 1.49 -0.32
N GLY A 214 -1.79 0.66 -0.65
CA GLY A 214 -1.27 0.50 -2.02
C GLY A 214 -2.29 -0.09 -3.01
N THR A 215 -3.53 -0.31 -2.60
CA THR A 215 -4.64 -0.87 -3.40
C THR A 215 -5.80 0.11 -3.60
N ASN A 216 -5.69 1.36 -3.12
CA ASN A 216 -6.73 2.39 -3.28
C ASN A 216 -7.07 2.68 -4.76
N ALA A 217 -6.07 2.75 -5.63
CA ALA A 217 -6.30 2.95 -7.07
C ALA A 217 -7.12 1.81 -7.68
N MET A 218 -6.86 0.57 -7.25
CA MET A 218 -7.61 -0.63 -7.68
C MET A 218 -9.04 -0.62 -7.16
N ALA A 219 -9.23 -0.19 -5.92
CA ALA A 219 -10.56 0.02 -5.35
C ALA A 219 -11.35 1.07 -6.16
N ALA A 220 -10.71 2.17 -6.57
CA ALA A 220 -11.35 3.19 -7.41
C ALA A 220 -11.76 2.66 -8.80
N ILE A 221 -10.95 1.80 -9.42
CA ILE A 221 -11.30 1.14 -10.69
C ILE A 221 -12.52 0.24 -10.47
N LYS A 222 -12.54 -0.54 -9.39
CA LYS A 222 -13.69 -1.38 -9.03
C LYS A 222 -14.96 -0.57 -8.75
N GLU A 223 -14.86 0.56 -8.04
CA GLU A 223 -15.97 1.51 -7.81
C GLU A 223 -16.56 2.08 -9.11
N ALA A 224 -15.80 2.07 -10.21
CA ALA A 224 -16.28 2.47 -11.53
C ALA A 224 -16.98 1.32 -12.28
N GLY A 225 -17.19 0.16 -11.64
CA GLY A 225 -17.82 -1.01 -12.24
C GLY A 225 -16.91 -1.82 -13.15
N ARG A 226 -15.59 -1.61 -13.08
CA ARG A 226 -14.60 -2.35 -13.87
C ARG A 226 -14.09 -3.56 -13.09
N TRP A 227 -13.73 -4.61 -13.82
CA TRP A 227 -13.22 -5.82 -13.22
C TRP A 227 -11.76 -5.63 -12.81
N VAL A 228 -11.46 -5.94 -11.55
CA VAL A 228 -10.10 -5.95 -11.01
C VAL A 228 -9.94 -7.13 -10.07
N VAL A 229 -8.82 -7.83 -10.17
CA VAL A 229 -8.41 -8.83 -9.18
C VAL A 229 -7.05 -8.46 -8.65
N THR A 230 -6.99 -8.03 -7.38
CA THR A 230 -5.74 -7.65 -6.71
C THR A 230 -5.20 -8.80 -5.87
N ARG A 231 -3.88 -8.93 -5.90
CA ARG A 231 -3.05 -9.79 -5.06
C ARG A 231 -2.03 -8.91 -4.36
N ALA A 232 -2.36 -8.48 -3.16
CA ALA A 232 -1.49 -7.76 -2.26
C ALA A 232 -0.35 -8.65 -1.77
N LEU A 233 0.79 -8.04 -1.45
CA LEU A 233 1.98 -8.76 -0.96
C LEU A 233 2.36 -9.93 -1.89
N LYS A 234 2.39 -9.66 -3.21
CA LYS A 234 2.60 -10.71 -4.22
C LYS A 234 4.03 -11.23 -4.20
N GLY A 235 5.00 -10.34 -4.00
CA GLY A 235 6.41 -10.69 -4.04
C GLY A 235 7.33 -9.48 -3.98
N LEU A 236 8.59 -9.75 -4.33
CA LEU A 236 9.63 -8.74 -4.51
C LEU A 236 9.85 -8.51 -6.00
N ILE A 237 10.10 -7.26 -6.38
CA ILE A 237 10.47 -6.86 -7.74
C ILE A 237 11.60 -5.85 -7.64
N ASP A 238 12.52 -5.86 -8.61
CA ASP A 238 13.52 -4.79 -8.69
C ASP A 238 12.84 -3.48 -9.08
N ILE A 239 13.19 -2.38 -8.42
CA ILE A 239 12.60 -1.08 -8.73
C ILE A 239 12.88 -0.65 -10.17
N ASP A 240 13.99 -1.10 -10.75
CA ASP A 240 14.37 -0.83 -12.14
C ASP A 240 13.46 -1.52 -13.15
N GLU A 241 12.73 -2.56 -12.74
CA GLU A 241 11.69 -3.19 -13.55
C GLU A 241 10.37 -2.38 -13.55
N MET A 242 10.29 -1.30 -12.77
CA MET A 242 9.12 -0.44 -12.65
C MET A 242 9.37 0.93 -13.32
N GLY A 243 8.59 1.22 -14.35
CA GLY A 243 8.55 2.52 -15.00
C GLY A 243 7.84 3.57 -14.14
N TYR A 244 7.82 4.81 -14.63
CA TYR A 244 7.02 5.86 -14.02
C TYR A 244 5.60 5.83 -14.59
N LEU A 245 4.61 6.14 -13.77
CA LEU A 245 3.22 6.20 -14.17
C LEU A 245 2.96 7.19 -15.32
N ASP A 246 3.76 8.24 -15.44
CA ASP A 246 3.66 9.22 -16.51
C ASP A 246 4.19 8.71 -17.87
N ASP A 247 4.95 7.61 -17.88
CA ASP A 247 5.46 6.98 -19.12
C ASP A 247 4.37 6.18 -19.87
N TYR A 248 3.23 5.93 -19.23
CA TYR A 248 2.08 5.17 -19.75
C TYR A 248 0.90 6.08 -20.09
#